data_AF-A0A0M0LIS1-F1
#
_entry.id   AF-A0A0M0LIS1-F1
#
_cell.length_a   1.000
_cell.length_b   1.000
_cell.length_c   1.000
_cell.angle_alpha   90.00
_cell.angle_beta   90.00
_cell.angle_gamma   90.00
#
_symmetry.space_group_name_H-M   'P 1'
#
loop_
_entity.id
_entity.type
_entity.pdbx_description
1 polymer ?
#
loop_
_entity_poly.entity_id
_entity_poly.type
_entity_poly.pdbx_seq_one_letter_code
_entity_poly.pdbx_strand_id
1 'polypeptide(L)'
;MTQPQLLKLRKFQFLFMNAIIAVLFLLLFSLIHIGIGMRNFFILMSLLMIAQTMLLLFDKRPLIYRLSKNMAKLLEYEKEKLGNEWRKQQKSQIIASVMVAIMFMMNANLMDNRQLFTGFGDVWEYILFFVFMLGIVNIPLYYHVKKVDRQSTEELQGYTKSMYISSLVTAIICFFTVALITAIISNFL
;
A
#
# COMPACT_ATOMS: atom_id res chain seq x y z
N MET A 1 -17.33 16.34 -13.52
CA MET A 1 -16.16 15.99 -14.37
C MET A 1 -16.64 15.23 -15.59
N THR A 2 -16.11 15.49 -16.80
CA THR A 2 -16.57 14.77 -18.01
C THR A 2 -15.95 13.37 -18.10
N GLN A 3 -16.63 12.41 -18.74
CA GLN A 3 -16.14 11.03 -18.89
C GLN A 3 -14.75 10.93 -19.56
N PRO A 4 -14.45 11.66 -20.66
CA PRO A 4 -13.13 11.61 -21.27
C PRO A 4 -12.01 12.15 -20.35
N GLN A 5 -12.31 13.17 -19.55
CA GLN A 5 -11.35 13.71 -18.59
C GLN A 5 -11.06 12.72 -17.46
N LEU A 6 -12.09 12.04 -16.94
CA LEU A 6 -11.93 11.02 -15.90
C LEU A 6 -11.05 9.87 -16.39
N LEU A 7 -11.28 9.36 -17.60
CA LEU A 7 -10.45 8.31 -18.20
C LEU A 7 -8.99 8.71 -18.31
N LYS A 8 -8.71 9.97 -18.70
CA LYS A 8 -7.34 10.50 -18.75
C LYS A 8 -6.70 10.52 -17.36
N LEU A 9 -7.44 10.92 -16.31
CA LEU A 9 -6.95 10.92 -14.94
C LEU A 9 -6.74 9.50 -14.39
N ARG A 10 -7.60 8.52 -14.72
CA ARG A 10 -7.43 7.12 -14.31
C ARG A 10 -6.21 6.47 -14.97
N LYS A 11 -5.97 6.73 -16.27
CA LYS A 11 -4.73 6.31 -16.94
C LYS A 11 -3.49 6.93 -16.29
N PHE A 12 -3.57 8.22 -15.96
CA PHE A 12 -2.48 8.90 -15.24
C PHE A 12 -2.26 8.29 -13.85
N GLN A 13 -3.32 8.03 -13.06
CA GLN A 13 -3.23 7.38 -11.75
C GLN A 13 -2.53 6.03 -11.86
N PHE A 14 -2.93 5.18 -12.82
CA PHE A 14 -2.31 3.88 -13.02
C PHE A 14 -0.81 4.01 -13.32
N LEU A 15 -0.42 4.86 -14.27
CA LEU A 15 0.99 5.06 -14.60
C LEU A 15 1.78 5.64 -13.42
N PHE A 16 1.21 6.62 -12.74
CA PHE A 16 1.82 7.31 -11.61
C PHE A 16 2.05 6.37 -10.42
N MET A 17 1.05 5.55 -10.07
CA MET A 17 1.18 4.57 -9.00
C MET A 17 2.24 3.52 -9.33
N ASN A 18 2.26 3.00 -10.55
CA ASN A 18 3.27 2.02 -10.98
C ASN A 18 4.68 2.61 -11.00
N ALA A 19 4.85 3.86 -11.43
CA ALA A 19 6.12 4.55 -11.36
C ALA A 19 6.61 4.71 -9.92
N ILE A 20 5.73 5.07 -8.98
CA ILE A 20 6.08 5.16 -7.55
C ILE A 20 6.49 3.80 -7.01
N ILE A 21 5.76 2.72 -7.33
CA ILE A 21 6.13 1.36 -6.90
C ILE A 21 7.51 0.99 -7.43
N ALA A 22 7.82 1.28 -8.69
CA ALA A 22 9.13 1.02 -9.28
C ALA A 22 10.25 1.79 -8.55
N VAL A 23 10.03 3.07 -8.23
CA VAL A 23 11.01 3.87 -7.46
C VAL A 23 11.20 3.32 -6.05
N LEU A 24 10.12 2.98 -5.34
CA LEU A 24 10.20 2.38 -4.00
C LEU A 24 10.89 1.02 -4.02
N PHE A 25 10.67 0.22 -5.08
CA PHE A 25 11.33 -1.05 -5.28
C PHE A 25 12.84 -0.89 -5.50
N LEU A 26 13.26 0.07 -6.34
CA LEU A 26 14.67 0.38 -6.54
C LEU A 26 15.35 0.89 -5.26
N LEU A 27 14.64 1.70 -4.47
CA LEU A 27 15.12 2.15 -3.16
C LEU A 27 15.31 0.95 -2.21
N LEU A 28 14.32 0.07 -2.12
CA LEU A 28 14.40 -1.14 -1.31
C LEU A 28 15.56 -2.03 -1.75
N PHE A 29 15.71 -2.28 -3.06
CA PHE A 29 16.81 -3.06 -3.64
C PHE A 29 18.17 -2.47 -3.26
N SER A 30 18.30 -1.14 -3.34
CA SER A 30 19.53 -0.44 -2.95
C SER A 30 19.84 -0.60 -1.46
N LEU A 31 18.82 -0.50 -0.59
CA LEU A 31 18.98 -0.71 0.85
C LEU A 31 19.45 -2.13 1.18
N ILE A 32 18.94 -3.13 0.45
CA ILE A 32 19.37 -4.54 0.58
C ILE A 32 20.85 -4.68 0.22
N HIS A 33 21.28 -4.11 -0.91
CA HIS A 33 22.66 -4.23 -1.40
C HIS A 33 23.69 -3.48 -0.54
N ILE A 34 23.28 -2.38 0.09
CA ILE A 34 24.11 -1.67 1.07
C ILE A 34 24.22 -2.46 2.39
N GLY A 35 23.43 -3.52 2.56
CA GLY A 35 23.48 -4.38 3.73
C GLY A 35 22.84 -3.75 4.95
N ILE A 36 21.78 -2.95 4.77
CA ILE A 36 21.03 -2.43 5.92
C ILE A 36 20.56 -3.59 6.81
N GLY A 37 20.77 -3.47 8.11
CA GLY A 37 20.26 -4.47 9.06
C GLY A 37 18.74 -4.40 9.19
N MET A 38 18.10 -5.55 9.44
CA MET A 38 16.66 -5.71 9.61
C MET A 38 16.08 -4.70 10.60
N ARG A 39 16.73 -4.56 11.76
CA ARG A 39 16.31 -3.59 12.80
C ARG A 39 16.22 -2.17 12.25
N ASN A 40 17.28 -1.70 11.59
CA ASN A 40 17.34 -0.34 11.04
C ASN A 40 16.29 -0.13 9.94
N PHE A 41 16.07 -1.13 9.09
CA PHE A 41 15.01 -1.09 8.09
C PHE A 41 13.61 -0.94 8.72
N PHE A 42 13.29 -1.75 9.73
CA PHE A 42 11.99 -1.67 10.38
C PHE A 42 11.78 -0.35 11.13
N ILE A 43 12.83 0.20 11.74
CA ILE A 43 12.78 1.56 12.33
C ILE A 43 12.47 2.59 11.23
N LEU A 44 13.20 2.56 10.10
CA LEU A 44 12.97 3.46 8.99
C LEU A 44 11.53 3.37 8.46
N MET A 45 11.03 2.16 8.24
CA MET A 45 9.65 1.94 7.79
C MET A 45 8.61 2.44 8.80
N SER A 46 8.84 2.22 10.10
CA SER A 46 7.97 2.75 11.15
C SER A 46 7.93 4.29 11.13
N LEU A 47 9.09 4.94 11.04
CA LEU A 47 9.18 6.40 10.95
C LEU A 47 8.49 6.96 9.71
N LEU A 48 8.64 6.30 8.55
CA LEU A 48 7.95 6.69 7.32
C LEU A 48 6.42 6.57 7.46
N MET A 49 5.93 5.49 8.09
CA MET A 49 4.50 5.30 8.34
C MET A 49 3.94 6.34 9.33
N ILE A 50 4.69 6.67 10.38
CA ILE A 50 4.31 7.74 11.31
C ILE A 50 4.25 9.09 10.58
N ALA A 51 5.28 9.44 9.80
CA ALA A 51 5.30 10.68 9.02
C ALA A 51 4.11 10.78 8.06
N GLN A 52 3.83 9.71 7.31
CA GLN A 52 2.66 9.64 6.43
C GLN A 52 1.35 9.82 7.21
N THR A 53 1.21 9.18 8.36
CA THR A 53 0.01 9.28 9.21
C THR A 53 -0.18 10.69 9.73
N MET A 54 0.90 11.34 10.19
CA MET A 54 0.86 12.73 10.65
C MET A 54 0.41 13.67 9.53
N LEU A 55 0.98 13.53 8.32
CA LEU A 55 0.54 14.29 7.16
C LEU A 55 -0.95 14.08 6.87
N LEU A 56 -1.43 12.83 6.94
CA LEU A 56 -2.84 12.50 6.73
C LEU A 56 -3.76 13.15 7.78
N LEU A 57 -3.33 13.22 9.04
CA LEU A 57 -4.07 13.86 10.12
C LEU A 57 -4.20 15.37 9.92
N PHE A 58 -3.12 16.05 9.49
CA PHE A 58 -3.12 17.51 9.33
C PHE A 58 -3.97 17.98 8.14
N ASP A 59 -3.72 17.47 6.93
CA ASP A 59 -4.40 18.00 5.73
C ASP A 59 -5.49 17.09 5.17
N LYS A 60 -5.75 15.93 5.78
CA LYS A 60 -6.76 14.94 5.31
C LYS A 60 -6.56 14.52 3.84
N ARG A 61 -5.33 14.67 3.35
CA ARG A 61 -4.89 14.32 1.99
C ARG A 61 -3.67 13.41 2.08
N PRO A 62 -3.74 12.17 1.55
CA PRO A 62 -2.58 11.29 1.53
C PRO A 62 -1.43 11.89 0.71
N LEU A 63 -0.19 11.56 1.10
CA LEU A 63 1.03 12.11 0.49
C LEU A 63 1.04 11.99 -1.04
N ILE A 64 0.63 10.83 -1.57
CA ILE A 64 0.66 10.53 -3.00
C ILE A 64 -0.18 11.51 -3.84
N TYR A 65 -1.28 12.01 -3.26
CA TYR A 65 -2.17 12.97 -3.92
C TYR A 65 -1.62 14.40 -3.89
N ARG A 66 -0.61 14.68 -3.07
CA ARG A 66 0.07 15.99 -3.01
C ARG A 66 1.15 16.12 -4.07
N LEU A 67 1.70 14.99 -4.52
CA LEU A 67 2.82 14.95 -5.47
C LEU A 67 2.40 15.35 -6.90
N SER A 68 1.11 15.33 -7.23
CA SER A 68 0.62 15.68 -8.57
C SER A 68 -0.73 16.38 -8.55
N LYS A 69 -0.85 17.46 -9.33
CA LYS A 69 -2.11 18.18 -9.53
C LYS A 69 -3.21 17.28 -10.13
N ASN A 70 -2.85 16.33 -10.99
CA ASN A 70 -3.81 15.40 -11.58
C ASN A 70 -4.35 14.43 -10.53
N MET A 71 -3.49 13.96 -9.62
CA MET A 71 -3.93 13.14 -8.48
C MET A 71 -4.82 13.97 -7.55
N ALA A 72 -4.47 15.21 -7.24
CA ALA A 72 -5.31 16.08 -6.42
C ALA A 72 -6.72 16.29 -7.03
N LYS A 73 -6.83 16.46 -8.36
CA LYS A 73 -8.14 16.54 -9.04
C LYS A 73 -8.95 15.25 -8.91
N LEU A 74 -8.29 14.10 -9.02
CA LEU A 74 -8.92 12.80 -8.87
C LEU A 74 -9.42 12.58 -7.44
N LEU A 75 -8.64 13.05 -6.45
CA LEU A 75 -9.00 13.00 -5.03
C LEU A 75 -10.29 13.77 -4.73
N GLU A 76 -10.43 14.99 -5.26
CA GLU A 76 -11.65 15.77 -5.04
C GLU A 76 -12.87 15.10 -5.66
N TYR A 77 -12.71 14.51 -6.86
CA TYR A 77 -13.76 13.70 -7.49
C TYR A 77 -14.16 12.48 -6.64
N GLU A 78 -13.20 11.71 -6.13
CA GLU A 78 -13.48 10.55 -5.28
C GLU A 78 -14.14 10.95 -3.95
N LYS A 79 -13.69 12.06 -3.37
CA LYS A 79 -14.26 12.62 -2.14
C LYS A 79 -15.71 13.06 -2.34
N GLU A 80 -16.02 13.71 -3.46
CA GLU A 80 -17.39 14.08 -3.82
C GLU A 80 -18.27 12.83 -4.00
N LYS A 81 -17.77 11.81 -4.74
CA LYS A 81 -18.48 10.54 -4.96
C LYS A 81 -18.77 9.78 -3.68
N LEU A 82 -17.78 9.66 -2.79
CA LEU A 82 -17.86 8.88 -1.56
C LEU A 82 -18.63 9.60 -0.44
N GLY A 83 -18.72 10.94 -0.47
CA GLY A 83 -19.46 11.71 0.52
C GLY A 83 -19.04 11.38 1.96
N ASN A 84 -19.98 10.87 2.76
CA ASN A 84 -19.72 10.48 4.16
C ASN A 84 -18.78 9.28 4.30
N GLU A 85 -18.73 8.39 3.32
CA GLU A 85 -17.82 7.23 3.33
C GLU A 85 -16.36 7.69 3.21
N TRP A 86 -16.09 8.84 2.59
CA TRP A 86 -14.75 9.42 2.53
C TRP A 86 -14.13 9.55 3.93
N ARG A 87 -14.89 10.09 4.89
CA ARG A 87 -14.39 10.28 6.26
C ARG A 87 -14.14 8.95 6.97
N LYS A 88 -14.98 7.94 6.72
CA LYS A 88 -14.80 6.59 7.27
C LYS A 88 -13.53 5.96 6.70
N GLN A 89 -13.34 6.04 5.38
CA GLN A 89 -12.15 5.53 4.71
C GLN A 89 -10.88 6.20 5.22
N GLN A 90 -10.88 7.53 5.38
CA GLN A 90 -9.76 8.27 5.97
C GLN A 90 -9.44 7.81 7.39
N LYS A 91 -10.47 7.64 8.24
CA LYS A 91 -10.28 7.13 9.61
C LYS A 91 -9.70 5.72 9.62
N SER A 92 -10.22 4.82 8.78
CA SER A 92 -9.70 3.46 8.64
C SER A 92 -8.25 3.45 8.14
N GLN A 93 -7.90 4.33 7.20
CA GLN A 93 -6.53 4.47 6.70
C GLN A 93 -5.56 4.96 7.78
N ILE A 94 -5.96 5.93 8.61
CA ILE A 94 -5.18 6.40 9.76
C ILE A 94 -4.95 5.26 10.75
N ILE A 95 -6.01 4.55 11.15
CA ILE A 95 -5.91 3.42 12.10
C ILE A 95 -4.97 2.35 11.55
N ALA A 96 -5.15 1.95 10.29
CA ALA A 96 -4.30 0.96 9.64
C ALA A 96 -2.84 1.41 9.58
N SER A 97 -2.57 2.67 9.23
CA SER A 97 -1.21 3.20 9.14
C SER A 97 -0.51 3.23 10.50
N VAL A 98 -1.24 3.59 11.58
CA VAL A 98 -0.73 3.52 12.96
C VAL A 98 -0.44 2.09 13.37
N MET A 99 -1.36 1.15 13.09
CA MET A 99 -1.14 -0.27 13.41
C MET A 99 0.10 -0.82 12.70
N VAL A 100 0.27 -0.52 11.41
CA VAL A 100 1.46 -0.93 10.65
C VAL A 100 2.73 -0.29 11.21
N ALA A 101 2.70 0.98 11.61
CA ALA A 101 3.84 1.63 12.24
C ALA A 101 4.24 0.96 13.56
N ILE A 102 3.27 0.61 14.41
CA ILE A 102 3.48 -0.12 15.66
C ILE A 102 4.05 -1.51 15.37
N MET A 103 3.49 -2.24 14.40
CA MET A 103 3.99 -3.56 14.01
C MET A 103 5.45 -3.49 13.56
N PHE A 104 5.83 -2.51 12.74
CA PHE A 104 7.24 -2.32 12.36
C PHE A 104 8.12 -1.97 13.56
N MET A 105 7.65 -1.13 14.48
CA MET A 105 8.40 -0.82 15.69
C MET A 105 8.59 -2.08 16.58
N MET A 106 7.56 -2.90 16.75
CA MET A 106 7.67 -4.17 17.47
C MET A 106 8.67 -5.11 16.79
N ASN A 107 8.59 -5.27 15.47
CA ASN A 107 9.54 -6.10 14.71
C ASN A 107 10.97 -5.58 14.84
N ALA A 108 11.19 -4.27 14.85
CA ALA A 108 12.52 -3.69 15.07
C ALA A 108 13.13 -4.06 16.43
N ASN A 109 12.30 -4.27 17.47
CA ASN A 109 12.77 -4.67 18.79
C ASN A 109 13.00 -6.20 18.91
N LEU A 110 12.32 -7.00 18.08
CA LEU A 110 12.46 -8.45 18.05
C LEU A 110 13.58 -8.94 17.14
N MET A 111 13.98 -8.13 16.16
CA MET A 111 14.98 -8.50 15.16
C MET A 111 16.38 -8.02 15.56
N ASP A 112 17.35 -8.93 15.45
CA ASP A 112 18.78 -8.57 15.48
C ASP A 112 19.14 -7.72 14.25
N ASN A 113 20.28 -7.02 14.32
CA ASN A 113 20.78 -6.23 13.20
C ASN A 113 21.42 -7.05 12.08
N ARG A 114 20.94 -8.28 11.85
CA ARG A 114 21.32 -9.13 10.71
C ARG A 114 20.84 -8.48 9.40
N GLN A 115 21.46 -8.84 8.28
CA GLN A 115 21.10 -8.27 6.97
C GLN A 115 19.61 -8.48 6.65
N LEU A 116 18.98 -7.44 6.07
CA LEU A 116 17.54 -7.38 5.82
C LEU A 116 16.98 -8.59 5.07
N PHE A 117 17.73 -9.07 4.09
CA PHE A 117 17.42 -10.29 3.35
C PHE A 117 18.71 -11.06 3.10
N THR A 118 18.75 -12.30 3.58
CA THR A 118 19.86 -13.23 3.34
C THR A 118 19.50 -14.34 2.35
N GLY A 119 18.29 -14.30 1.77
CA GLY A 119 17.74 -15.36 0.92
C GLY A 119 17.43 -14.94 -0.51
N PHE A 120 17.65 -13.68 -0.90
CA PHE A 120 17.54 -13.26 -2.30
C PHE A 120 18.91 -13.42 -2.98
N GLY A 121 19.18 -14.63 -3.48
CA GLY A 121 20.44 -14.99 -4.14
C GLY A 121 20.47 -14.62 -5.61
N ASP A 122 19.30 -14.65 -6.28
CA ASP A 122 19.20 -14.52 -7.72
C ASP A 122 18.30 -13.35 -8.16
N VAL A 123 18.64 -12.75 -9.32
CA VAL A 123 17.88 -11.64 -9.92
C VAL A 123 16.40 -11.98 -10.15
N TRP A 124 16.07 -13.25 -10.45
CA TRP A 124 14.70 -13.67 -10.73
C TRP A 124 13.79 -13.56 -9.50
N GLU A 125 14.32 -13.75 -8.29
CA GLU A 125 13.57 -13.66 -7.04
C GLU A 125 13.15 -12.20 -6.79
N TYR A 126 14.03 -11.24 -7.07
CA TYR A 126 13.71 -9.81 -7.04
C TYR A 126 12.64 -9.45 -8.06
N ILE A 127 12.72 -9.97 -9.28
CA ILE A 127 11.71 -9.73 -10.33
C ILE A 127 10.35 -10.27 -9.89
N LEU A 128 10.29 -11.49 -9.35
CA LEU A 128 9.03 -12.04 -8.83
C LEU A 128 8.47 -11.21 -7.69
N PHE A 129 9.32 -10.76 -6.77
CA PHE A 129 8.89 -9.89 -5.68
C PHE A 129 8.33 -8.55 -6.19
N PHE A 130 8.95 -7.98 -7.22
CA PHE A 130 8.42 -6.77 -7.88
C PHE A 130 7.06 -7.01 -8.53
N VAL A 131 6.90 -8.09 -9.30
CA VAL A 131 5.62 -8.45 -9.94
C VAL A 131 4.53 -8.70 -8.90
N PHE A 132 4.88 -9.37 -7.80
CA PHE A 132 3.97 -9.59 -6.68
C PHE A 132 3.51 -8.26 -6.05
N MET A 133 4.43 -7.32 -5.82
CA MET A 133 4.12 -5.98 -5.32
C MET A 133 3.21 -5.19 -6.27
N LEU A 134 3.44 -5.29 -7.59
CA LEU A 134 2.55 -4.71 -8.59
C LEU A 134 1.13 -5.30 -8.48
N GLY A 135 1.00 -6.60 -8.26
CA GLY A 135 -0.30 -7.26 -8.04
C GLY A 135 -1.02 -6.73 -6.81
N ILE A 136 -0.32 -6.66 -5.66
CA ILE A 136 -0.87 -6.17 -4.39
C ILE A 136 -1.44 -4.76 -4.52
N VAL A 137 -0.81 -3.87 -5.30
CA VAL A 137 -1.27 -2.48 -5.42
C VAL A 137 -2.31 -2.32 -6.53
N ASN A 138 -2.09 -2.93 -7.70
CA ASN A 138 -2.94 -2.71 -8.87
C ASN A 138 -4.30 -3.41 -8.76
N ILE A 139 -4.38 -4.58 -8.12
CA ILE A 139 -5.65 -5.33 -8.00
C ILE A 139 -6.67 -4.53 -7.15
N PRO A 140 -6.36 -4.10 -5.90
CA PRO A 140 -7.28 -3.28 -5.12
C PRO A 140 -7.59 -1.94 -5.79
N LEU A 141 -6.60 -1.31 -6.45
CA LEU A 141 -6.80 -0.08 -7.19
C LEU A 141 -7.83 -0.26 -8.31
N TYR A 142 -7.73 -1.33 -9.10
CA TYR A 142 -8.69 -1.64 -10.16
C TYR A 142 -10.11 -1.82 -9.62
N TYR A 143 -10.29 -2.58 -8.54
CA TYR A 143 -11.61 -2.77 -7.93
C TYR A 143 -12.17 -1.48 -7.33
N HIS A 144 -11.32 -0.66 -6.70
CA HIS A 144 -11.69 0.65 -6.19
C HIS A 144 -12.20 1.56 -7.32
N VAL A 145 -11.40 1.74 -8.38
CA VAL A 145 -11.75 2.53 -9.56
C VAL A 145 -13.06 2.05 -10.17
N LYS A 146 -13.18 0.73 -10.42
CA LYS A 146 -14.38 0.14 -11.02
C LYS A 146 -15.62 0.41 -10.18
N LYS A 147 -15.51 0.37 -8.85
CA LYS A 147 -16.64 0.56 -7.94
C LYS A 147 -17.03 2.03 -7.81
N VAL A 148 -16.06 2.90 -7.54
CA VAL A 148 -16.30 4.35 -7.35
C VAL A 148 -16.80 5.03 -8.63
N ASP A 149 -16.29 4.63 -9.80
CA ASP A 149 -16.66 5.28 -11.06
C ASP A 149 -18.04 4.86 -11.57
N ARG A 150 -18.52 3.66 -11.20
CA ARG A 150 -19.80 3.11 -11.67
C ARG A 150 -20.97 3.40 -10.73
N GLN A 151 -20.72 3.46 -9.42
CA GLN A 151 -21.79 3.54 -8.44
C GLN A 151 -22.19 4.98 -8.11
N SER A 152 -23.44 5.18 -7.72
CA SER A 152 -23.92 6.44 -7.15
C SER A 152 -23.41 6.63 -5.72
N THR A 153 -23.50 7.86 -5.19
CA THR A 153 -23.14 8.15 -3.79
C THR A 153 -23.97 7.36 -2.78
N GLU A 154 -25.22 7.06 -3.12
CA GLU A 154 -26.14 6.26 -2.29
C GLU A 154 -25.75 4.77 -2.31
N GLU A 155 -25.41 4.24 -3.49
CA GLU A 155 -24.95 2.85 -3.65
C GLU A 155 -23.60 2.57 -2.98
N LEU A 156 -22.81 3.62 -2.74
CA LEU A 156 -21.52 3.53 -2.06
C LEU A 156 -21.66 3.49 -0.52
N GLN A 157 -22.85 3.63 0.05
CA GLN A 157 -23.02 3.54 1.51
C GLN A 157 -22.55 2.18 2.05
N GLY A 158 -21.73 2.21 3.10
CA GLY A 158 -21.11 0.99 3.66
C GLY A 158 -19.95 0.42 2.84
N TYR A 159 -19.56 1.05 1.73
CA TYR A 159 -18.41 0.65 0.92
C TYR A 159 -17.15 0.49 1.76
N THR A 160 -16.86 1.43 2.67
CA THR A 160 -15.66 1.38 3.51
C THR A 160 -15.61 0.12 4.37
N LYS A 161 -16.74 -0.29 4.93
CA LYS A 161 -16.84 -1.50 5.77
C LYS A 161 -16.55 -2.75 4.93
N SER A 162 -17.15 -2.84 3.75
CA SER A 162 -16.93 -3.95 2.81
C SER A 162 -15.47 -4.02 2.36
N MET A 163 -14.85 -2.87 2.04
CA MET A 163 -13.45 -2.78 1.67
C MET A 163 -12.52 -3.22 2.81
N TYR A 164 -12.81 -2.82 4.06
CA TYR A 164 -12.02 -3.21 5.23
C TYR A 164 -12.09 -4.72 5.48
N ILE A 165 -13.28 -5.30 5.42
CA ILE A 165 -13.47 -6.76 5.55
C ILE A 165 -12.71 -7.50 4.46
N SER A 166 -12.83 -7.06 3.20
CA SER A 166 -12.09 -7.67 2.09
C SER A 166 -10.58 -7.59 2.31
N SER A 167 -10.08 -6.46 2.79
CA SER A 167 -8.65 -6.26 3.05
C SER A 167 -8.15 -7.18 4.18
N LEU A 168 -8.95 -7.34 5.24
CA LEU A 168 -8.64 -8.25 6.34
C LEU A 168 -8.59 -9.70 5.87
N VAL A 169 -9.57 -10.15 5.09
CA VAL A 169 -9.60 -11.50 4.52
C VAL A 169 -8.38 -11.72 3.63
N THR A 170 -8.05 -10.78 2.74
CA THR A 170 -6.84 -10.86 1.91
C THR A 170 -5.57 -10.95 2.74
N ALA A 171 -5.44 -10.13 3.81
CA ALA A 171 -4.28 -10.16 4.68
C ALA A 171 -4.12 -11.52 5.38
N ILE A 172 -5.21 -12.10 5.86
CA ILE A 172 -5.22 -13.44 6.48
C ILE A 172 -4.77 -14.50 5.48
N ILE A 173 -5.32 -14.49 4.26
CA ILE A 173 -4.92 -15.44 3.21
C ILE A 173 -3.43 -15.30 2.90
N CYS A 174 -2.93 -14.07 2.67
CA CYS A 174 -1.52 -13.83 2.41
C CYS A 174 -0.62 -14.33 3.56
N PHE A 175 -1.00 -14.08 4.82
CA PHE A 175 -0.25 -14.57 5.97
C PHE A 175 -0.14 -16.09 5.98
N PHE A 176 -1.25 -16.81 5.81
CA PHE A 176 -1.23 -18.28 5.77
C PHE A 176 -0.48 -18.84 4.55
N THR A 177 -0.59 -18.21 3.39
CA THR A 177 0.17 -18.62 2.19
C THR A 177 1.68 -18.46 2.42
N VAL A 178 2.14 -17.33 2.97
CA VAL A 178 3.57 -17.15 3.27
C VAL A 178 4.05 -18.12 4.35
N ALA A 179 3.26 -18.32 5.41
CA ALA A 179 3.59 -19.29 6.46
C ALA A 179 3.71 -20.72 5.90
N LEU A 180 2.78 -21.13 5.04
CA LEU A 180 2.81 -22.45 4.40
C LEU A 180 4.02 -22.61 3.48
N ILE A 181 4.30 -21.63 2.63
CA ILE A 181 5.48 -21.66 1.74
C ILE A 181 6.77 -21.75 2.56
N THR A 182 6.88 -20.93 3.61
CA THR A 182 8.05 -20.94 4.50
C THR A 182 8.21 -22.29 5.18
N ALA A 183 7.12 -22.88 5.71
CA ALA A 183 7.14 -24.19 6.35
C ALA A 183 7.51 -25.32 5.37
N ILE A 184 7.05 -25.26 4.12
CA ILE A 184 7.45 -26.20 3.08
C ILE A 184 8.96 -26.06 2.84
N ILE A 185 9.43 -24.85 2.52
CA ILE A 185 10.85 -24.59 2.23
C ILE A 185 11.76 -25.03 3.40
N SER A 186 11.37 -24.75 4.65
CA SER A 186 12.16 -25.13 5.82
C SER A 186 12.18 -26.63 6.12
N ASN A 187 11.27 -27.42 5.54
CA ASN A 187 11.29 -28.89 5.65
C ASN A 187 12.06 -29.55 4.49
N PHE A 188 12.39 -28.80 3.44
CA PHE A 188 13.14 -29.28 2.28
C PHE A 188 14.62 -28.84 2.26
N LEU A 189 15.04 -27.96 3.19
CA LEU A 189 16.43 -27.55 3.46
C LEU A 189 16.92 -28.17 4.77
#